data_AF-X1P9D9-F1
#
_entry.id   AF-X1P9D9-F1
#
_cell.length_a   1.000
_cell.length_b   1.000
_cell.length_c   1.000
_cell.angle_alpha   90.00
_cell.angle_beta   90.00
_cell.angle_gamma   90.00
#
_symmetry.space_group_name_H-M   'P 1'
#
loop_
_entity.id
_entity.type
_entity.pdbx_description
1 polymer ?
#
loop_
_entity_poly.entity_id
_entity_poly.type
_entity_poly.pdbx_seq_one_letter_code
_entity_poly.pdbx_strand_id
1 'polypeptide(L)'
;FLPVVAEELPDLTYSVDVLTTPELVESEKELDPKRYGVIVEKGKRHGLLLPDLEGVDTVEQQIDICRQKAGIAPDEPVKLYRFEVKRYR
;
A
#
# COMPACT_ATOMS: atom_id res chain seq x y z
N PHE A 1 -15.46 10.81 0.87
CA PHE A 1 -16.79 10.17 0.80
C PHE A 1 -17.65 10.71 1.94
N LEU A 2 -18.97 10.72 1.78
CA LEU A 2 -19.89 11.03 2.89
C LEU A 2 -19.93 9.83 3.87
N PRO A 3 -20.28 10.05 5.14
CA PRO A 3 -20.54 8.96 6.06
C PRO A 3 -21.64 8.04 5.53
N VAL A 4 -21.45 6.73 5.71
CA VAL A 4 -22.44 5.70 5.35
C VAL A 4 -23.65 5.77 6.28
N VAL A 5 -24.86 5.64 5.74
CA VAL A 5 -26.12 5.58 6.51
C VAL A 5 -26.71 4.16 6.58
N ALA A 6 -27.64 3.94 7.52
CA ALA A 6 -28.18 2.61 7.81
C ALA A 6 -28.92 2.00 6.61
N GLU A 7 -29.57 2.84 5.80
CA GLU A 7 -30.29 2.43 4.60
C GLU A 7 -29.37 1.90 3.49
N GLU A 8 -28.09 2.30 3.48
CA GLU A 8 -27.11 1.82 2.49
C GLU A 8 -26.58 0.43 2.84
N LEU A 9 -26.65 0.00 4.11
CA LEU A 9 -26.03 -1.24 4.58
C LEU A 9 -26.42 -2.51 3.80
N PRO A 10 -27.68 -2.71 3.35
CA PRO A 10 -28.06 -3.86 2.53
C PRO A 10 -27.42 -3.89 1.15
N ASP A 11 -27.00 -2.72 0.63
CA ASP A 11 -26.43 -2.56 -0.71
C ASP A 11 -24.89 -2.58 -0.69
N LEU A 12 -24.26 -2.62 0.49
CA LEU A 12 -22.81 -2.66 0.64
C LEU A 12 -22.27 -4.08 0.53
N THR A 13 -21.22 -4.23 -0.29
CA THR A 13 -20.35 -5.41 -0.27
C THR A 13 -19.15 -5.11 0.62
N TYR A 14 -18.91 -5.96 1.61
CA TYR A 14 -17.78 -5.83 2.51
C TYR A 14 -16.60 -6.63 1.98
N SER A 15 -15.39 -6.13 2.19
CA SER A 15 -14.17 -6.90 1.99
C SER A 15 -13.22 -6.59 3.13
N VAL A 16 -12.53 -7.62 3.60
CA VAL A 16 -11.58 -7.53 4.72
C VAL A 16 -10.22 -7.98 4.23
N ASP A 17 -9.27 -7.06 4.28
CA ASP A 17 -7.87 -7.32 3.93
C ASP A 17 -7.07 -7.54 5.23
N VAL A 18 -6.54 -8.75 5.40
CA VAL A 18 -5.66 -9.08 6.53
C VAL A 18 -4.21 -8.95 6.07
N LEU A 19 -3.48 -8.04 6.71
CA LEU A 19 -2.08 -7.72 6.39
C LEU A 19 -1.12 -8.54 7.23
N THR A 20 -0.04 -9.04 6.63
CA THR A 20 1.07 -9.63 7.38
C THR A 20 1.94 -8.55 8.05
N THR A 21 2.78 -8.96 8.98
CA THR A 21 3.82 -8.07 9.53
C THR A 21 4.73 -7.60 8.39
N PRO A 22 5.03 -6.28 8.28
CA PRO A 22 5.95 -5.78 7.26
C PRO A 22 7.38 -6.29 7.46
N GLU A 23 8.02 -6.69 6.38
CA GLU A 23 9.41 -7.14 6.32
C GLU A 23 10.28 -6.09 5.61
N LEU A 24 11.47 -5.80 6.14
CA LEU A 24 12.41 -4.89 5.50
C LEU A 24 12.89 -5.49 4.17
N VAL A 25 13.03 -4.65 3.17
CA VAL A 25 13.49 -5.02 1.82
C VAL A 25 14.82 -4.34 1.53
N GLU A 26 15.79 -5.13 1.06
CA GLU A 26 17.13 -4.64 0.73
C GLU A 26 17.19 -4.06 -0.69
N SER A 27 16.30 -4.52 -1.58
CA SER A 27 16.25 -4.06 -2.97
C SER A 27 14.83 -4.12 -3.57
N GLU A 28 14.52 -3.17 -4.45
CA GLU A 28 13.25 -3.13 -5.20
C GLU A 28 12.97 -4.42 -6.00
N LYS A 29 14.01 -5.21 -6.33
CA LYS A 29 13.87 -6.51 -7.01
C LYS A 29 13.10 -7.56 -6.20
N GLU A 30 12.95 -7.34 -4.90
CA GLU A 30 12.20 -8.23 -4.00
C GLU A 30 10.71 -7.89 -3.91
N LEU A 31 10.29 -6.85 -4.63
CA LEU A 31 8.93 -6.38 -4.71
C LEU A 31 8.26 -6.86 -6.00
N ASP A 32 6.95 -7.05 -5.91
CA ASP A 32 6.07 -7.36 -7.03
C ASP A 32 4.78 -6.59 -6.75
N PRO A 33 4.39 -5.64 -7.62
CA PRO A 33 3.26 -4.75 -7.36
C PRO A 33 1.93 -5.51 -7.25
N LYS A 34 1.83 -6.73 -7.81
CA LYS A 34 0.63 -7.56 -7.73
C LYS A 34 0.57 -8.41 -6.47
N ARG A 35 1.73 -8.74 -5.88
CA ARG A 35 1.80 -9.64 -4.72
C ARG A 35 1.95 -8.88 -3.40
N TYR A 36 2.80 -7.85 -3.39
CA TYR A 36 3.20 -7.18 -2.16
C TYR A 36 2.68 -5.75 -2.08
N GLY A 37 2.15 -5.41 -0.90
CA GLY A 37 2.01 -4.02 -0.52
C GLY A 37 3.37 -3.46 -0.08
N VAL A 38 3.55 -2.15 -0.26
CA VAL A 38 4.81 -1.47 0.02
C VAL A 38 4.60 -0.38 1.06
N ILE A 39 5.53 -0.30 2.01
CA ILE A 39 5.64 0.80 2.96
C ILE A 39 6.96 1.53 2.71
N VAL A 40 6.88 2.86 2.59
CA VAL A 40 8.06 3.73 2.59
C VAL A 40 8.17 4.44 3.94
N GLU A 41 9.37 4.49 4.51
CA GLU A 41 9.63 5.16 5.79
C GLU A 41 10.79 6.13 5.67
N LYS A 42 10.59 7.37 6.14
CA LYS A 42 11.64 8.33 6.43
C LYS A 42 11.38 9.07 7.74
N GLY A 43 11.99 8.59 8.82
CA GLY A 43 11.82 9.17 10.16
C GLY A 43 10.39 9.00 10.66
N LYS A 44 9.62 10.10 10.73
CA LYS A 44 8.19 10.08 11.12
C LYS A 44 7.22 10.02 9.95
N ARG A 45 7.72 10.11 8.71
CA ARG A 45 6.90 10.07 7.49
C ARG A 45 6.79 8.64 7.01
N HIS A 46 5.57 8.18 6.82
CA HIS A 46 5.26 6.84 6.35
C HIS A 46 4.22 6.91 5.24
N GLY A 47 4.45 6.14 4.18
CA GLY A 47 3.47 5.89 3.14
C GLY A 47 3.20 4.40 3.07
N LEU A 48 1.98 4.03 2.73
CA LEU A 48 1.60 2.65 2.44
C LEU A 48 0.81 2.59 1.14
N LEU A 49 1.07 1.55 0.36
CA LEU A 49 0.25 1.18 -0.78
C LEU A 49 -0.04 -0.32 -0.77
N LEU A 50 -1.30 -0.69 -1.01
CA LEU A 50 -1.73 -2.08 -1.14
C LEU A 50 -1.21 -2.68 -2.47
N PRO A 51 -1.08 -4.01 -2.56
CA PRO A 51 -0.82 -4.69 -3.83
C PRO A 51 -2.01 -4.62 -4.78
N ASP A 52 -1.76 -4.95 -6.04
CA ASP A 52 -2.76 -5.22 -7.08
C ASP A 52 -3.74 -4.06 -7.29
N LEU A 53 -3.21 -2.84 -7.31
CA LEU A 53 -3.97 -1.64 -7.61
C LEU A 53 -4.02 -1.38 -9.11
N GLU A 54 -5.21 -1.07 -9.62
CA GLU A 54 -5.43 -0.69 -11.01
C GLU A 54 -4.58 0.53 -11.38
N GLY A 55 -3.82 0.43 -12.48
CA GLY A 55 -2.94 1.49 -12.97
C GLY A 55 -1.56 1.58 -12.29
N VAL A 56 -1.20 0.61 -11.45
CA VAL A 56 0.13 0.49 -10.85
C VAL A 56 0.81 -0.80 -11.34
N ASP A 57 1.56 -0.69 -12.42
CA ASP A 57 2.12 -1.84 -13.14
C ASP A 57 3.60 -2.11 -12.80
N THR A 58 4.32 -1.12 -12.23
CA THR A 58 5.74 -1.27 -11.88
C THR A 58 6.01 -0.99 -10.41
N VAL A 59 7.11 -1.57 -9.92
CA VAL A 59 7.61 -1.35 -8.56
C VAL A 59 7.95 0.13 -8.35
N GLU A 60 8.61 0.79 -9.32
CA GLU A 60 8.96 2.21 -9.18
C GLU A 60 7.70 3.08 -9.03
N GLN A 61 6.67 2.83 -9.84
CA GLN A 61 5.38 3.53 -9.74
C GLN A 61 4.76 3.35 -8.36
N GLN A 62 4.76 2.11 -7.84
CA GLN A 62 4.21 1.79 -6.53
C GLN A 62 4.92 2.57 -5.42
N ILE A 63 6.25 2.60 -5.44
CA ILE A 63 7.07 3.31 -4.47
C ILE A 63 6.85 4.83 -4.57
N ASP A 64 6.79 5.39 -5.78
CA ASP A 64 6.61 6.83 -5.97
C ASP A 64 5.25 7.33 -5.50
N ILE A 65 4.18 6.58 -5.77
CA ILE A 65 2.84 6.89 -5.23
C ILE A 65 2.89 6.85 -3.69
N CYS A 66 3.60 5.86 -3.13
CA CYS A 66 3.75 5.70 -1.69
C CYS A 66 4.51 6.87 -1.06
N ARG A 67 5.60 7.33 -1.71
CA ARG A 67 6.37 8.54 -1.33
C ARG A 67 5.49 9.79 -1.36
N GLN A 68 4.71 9.99 -2.42
CA GLN A 68 3.82 11.15 -2.55
C GLN A 68 2.77 11.18 -1.43
N LYS A 69 2.16 10.04 -1.09
CA LYS A 69 1.23 9.92 0.05
C LYS A 69 1.90 10.26 1.40
N ALA A 70 3.18 9.98 1.53
CA ALA A 70 3.98 10.26 2.73
C ALA A 70 4.59 11.68 2.76
N GLY A 71 4.48 12.46 1.68
CA GLY A 71 5.18 13.73 1.54
C GLY A 71 6.71 13.59 1.55
N ILE A 72 7.23 12.56 0.85
CA ILE A 72 8.66 12.28 0.71
C ILE A 72 9.05 12.59 -0.74
N ALA A 73 10.12 13.36 -0.94
CA ALA A 73 10.62 13.66 -2.29
C ALA A 73 11.35 12.46 -2.92
N PRO A 74 11.41 12.36 -4.26
CA PRO A 74 11.95 11.17 -4.95
C PRO A 74 13.42 10.86 -4.65
N ASP A 75 14.22 11.89 -4.36
CA ASP A 75 15.65 11.82 -4.06
C ASP A 75 15.94 11.54 -2.57
N GLU A 76 14.92 11.54 -1.72
CA GLU A 76 15.08 11.28 -0.31
C GLU A 76 15.31 9.78 -0.04
N PRO A 77 16.37 9.39 0.70
CA PRO A 77 16.57 7.99 1.06
C PRO A 77 15.45 7.53 2.00
N VAL A 78 14.87 6.37 1.69
CA VAL A 78 13.78 5.73 2.44
C VAL A 78 14.16 4.30 2.79
N LYS A 79 13.59 3.79 3.88
CA LYS A 79 13.49 2.34 4.08
C LYS A 79 12.26 1.83 3.35
N LEU A 80 12.41 0.66 2.75
CA LEU A 80 11.32 -0.06 2.09
C LEU A 80 10.94 -1.27 2.90
N TYR A 81 9.65 -1.48 3.07
CA TYR A 81 9.11 -2.71 3.62
C TYR A 81 8.06 -3.29 2.69
N ARG A 82 7.94 -4.61 2.70
CA ARG A 82 6.87 -5.34 2.00
C ARG A 82 5.95 -6.04 2.98
N PHE A 83 4.69 -6.23 2.59
CA PHE A 83 3.74 -7.09 3.30
C PHE A 83 2.82 -7.79 2.29
N GLU A 84 2.24 -8.91 2.70
CA GLU A 84 1.24 -9.62 1.92
C GLU A 84 -0.18 -9.31 2.41
N VAL A 85 -1.15 -9.44 1.51
CA VAL A 85 -2.56 -9.19 1.79
C VAL A 85 -3.36 -10.47 1.54
N LYS A 86 -4.12 -10.90 2.56
CA LYS A 86 -5.12 -11.95 2.42
C LYS A 86 -6.51 -11.32 2.42
N ARG A 87 -7.19 -11.35 1.28
CA ARG A 87 -8.50 -10.75 1.08
C ARG A 87 -9.63 -11.75 1.34
N TYR A 88 -10.58 -11.35 2.16
CA TYR A 88 -11.83 -12.04 2.44
C TYR A 88 -13.00 -11.20 1.92
N ARG A 89 -14.01 -11.85 1.34
CA ARG A 89 -15.25 -11.25 0.85
C ARG A 89 -16.43 -11.86 1.59
#